data_AF-A0A2A6NT04-F1
#
_entry.id   AF-A0A2A6NT04-F1
#
_cell.length_a   1.000
_cell.length_b   1.000
_cell.length_c   1.000
_cell.angle_alpha   90.00
_cell.angle_beta   90.00
_cell.angle_gamma   90.00
#
_symmetry.space_group_name_H-M   'P 1'
#
loop_
_entity.id
_entity.type
_entity.pdbx_description
1 polymer ?
#
loop_
_entity_poly.entity_id
_entity_poly.type
_entity_poly.pdbx_seq_one_letter_code
_entity_poly.pdbx_strand_id
1 'polypeptide(L)' 'MKELRFDAADGVWRAAIALDPERKAVILVAGDKSGKNEKKFYKKLINTADKRYKAHLAESWRRRRKSDG' A
#
# COMPACT_ATOMS: atom_id res chain seq x y z
N MET A 1 8.21 -2.77 -0.14
CA MET A 1 7.12 -2.15 0.62
C MET A 1 7.55 -2.00 2.07
N LYS A 2 7.10 -0.95 2.76
CA LYS A 2 7.32 -0.72 4.19
C LYS A 2 5.96 -0.58 4.87
N GLU A 3 5.96 -0.59 6.20
CA GLU A 3 4.76 -0.50 7.03
C GLU A 3 4.89 0.71 7.96
N LEU A 4 3.90 1.59 7.95
CA LEU A 4 3.72 2.62 8.97
C LEU A 4 2.84 2.06 10.08
N ARG A 5 3.25 2.29 11.32
CA ARG A 5 2.55 1.86 12.53
C ARG A 5 2.21 3.08 13.37
N PHE A 6 0.94 3.26 13.70
CA PHE A 6 0.50 4.38 14.51
C PHE A 6 -0.82 4.05 15.20
N ASP A 7 -1.11 4.76 16.28
CA ASP A 7 -2.37 4.67 16.99
C ASP A 7 -3.22 5.89 16.64
N ALA A 8 -4.51 5.68 16.39
CA ALA A 8 -5.46 6.74 16.02
C ALA A 8 -6.89 6.24 16.20
N ALA A 9 -7.80 7.14 16.63
CA ALA A 9 -9.23 6.83 16.80
C ALA A 9 -9.46 5.51 17.56
N ASP A 10 -8.78 5.35 18.70
CA ASP A 10 -8.83 4.16 19.57
C ASP A 10 -8.43 2.83 18.89
N GLY A 11 -7.77 2.90 17.72
CA GLY A 11 -7.29 1.76 16.95
C GLY A 11 -5.77 1.69 16.83
N VAL A 12 -5.27 0.50 16.46
CA VAL A 12 -3.84 0.21 16.25
C VAL A 12 -3.62 0.02 14.75
N TRP A 13 -3.31 1.09 14.04
CA TRP A 13 -3.34 1.15 12.59
C TRP A 13 -2.02 0.72 11.96
N ARG A 14 -2.13 -0.08 10.89
CA ARG A 14 -1.02 -0.44 9.98
C ARG A 14 -1.33 0.06 8.57
N ALA A 15 -0.41 0.82 8.00
CA ALA A 15 -0.49 1.26 6.61
C ALA A 15 0.68 0.72 5.79
N ALA A 16 0.38 0.07 4.68
CA ALA A 16 1.36 -0.40 3.72
C ALA A 16 1.75 0.74 2.76
N ILE A 17 3.04 1.01 2.64
CA ILE A 17 3.60 2.07 1.80
C ILE A 17 4.67 1.54 0.85
N ALA A 18 4.78 2.16 -0.33
CA ALA A 18 5.85 1.89 -1.29
C ALA A 18 6.31 3.19 -1.94
N LEU A 19 7.54 3.20 -2.46
CA LEU A 19 8.00 4.24 -3.39
C LEU A 19 7.72 3.76 -4.81
N ASP A 20 7.13 4.61 -5.63
CA ASP A 20 6.98 4.36 -7.06
C ASP A 20 8.33 4.61 -7.82
N PRO A 21 8.39 4.36 -9.14
CA PRO A 21 9.58 4.61 -9.94
C PRO A 21 10.01 6.08 -10.02
N GLU A 22 9.12 7.03 -9.70
CA GLU A 22 9.42 8.46 -9.60
C GLU A 22 9.85 8.86 -8.17
N ARG A 23 10.08 7.86 -7.30
CA ARG A 23 10.46 8.03 -5.88
C ARG A 23 9.39 8.74 -5.06
N LYS A 24 8.12 8.70 -5.47
CA LYS A 24 6.99 9.23 -4.71
C LYS A 24 6.46 8.15 -3.77
N ALA A 25 6.22 8.52 -2.52
CA ALA A 25 5.60 7.63 -1.55
C ALA A 25 4.10 7.46 -1.84
N VAL A 26 3.65 6.22 -1.90
CA VAL A 26 2.26 5.86 -2.16
C VAL A 26 1.74 5.02 -0.99
N ILE A 27 0.64 5.46 -0.38
CA ILE A 27 -0.10 4.67 0.62
C ILE A 27 -1.01 3.71 -0.14
N LEU A 28 -0.81 2.41 0.06
CA LEU A 28 -1.50 1.38 -0.70
C LEU A 28 -2.78 0.94 0.01
N VAL A 29 -2.71 0.74 1.32
CA VAL A 29 -3.85 0.33 2.16
C VAL A 29 -3.52 0.60 3.62
N ALA A 30 -4.52 1.01 4.40
CA ALA A 30 -4.45 1.07 5.85
C ALA A 30 -5.52 0.17 6.46
N GLY A 31 -5.24 -0.38 7.63
CA GLY A 31 -6.21 -1.14 8.41
C GLY A 31 -5.90 -1.07 9.89
N ASP A 32 -6.95 -0.91 10.68
CA ASP A 32 -6.89 -1.11 12.12
C ASP A 32 -6.69 -2.60 12.43
N LYS A 33 -5.65 -2.92 13.19
CA LYS A 33 -5.28 -4.28 13.62
C LYS A 33 -5.97 -4.66 14.93
N SER A 34 -6.54 -3.70 15.67
CA SER A 34 -7.11 -3.92 17.00
C SER A 34 -8.13 -5.07 16.99
N GLY A 35 -8.03 -5.99 17.96
CA GLY A 35 -8.92 -7.14 18.09
C GLY A 35 -8.90 -8.16 16.94
N LYS A 36 -8.03 -8.03 15.92
CA LYS A 36 -8.01 -8.93 14.75
C LYS A 36 -6.98 -10.04 14.92
N ASN A 37 -7.30 -11.21 14.36
CA ASN A 37 -6.32 -12.28 14.20
C ASN A 37 -5.15 -11.79 13.32
N GLU A 38 -3.96 -11.72 13.91
CA GLU A 38 -2.78 -11.11 13.30
C GLU A 38 -2.43 -11.70 11.94
N LYS A 39 -2.43 -13.03 11.82
CA LYS A 39 -2.09 -13.73 10.57
C LYS A 39 -3.09 -13.40 9.47
N LYS A 40 -4.39 -13.42 9.76
CA LYS A 40 -5.43 -13.06 8.78
C LYS A 40 -5.36 -11.58 8.39
N PHE A 41 -5.09 -10.71 9.36
CA PHE A 41 -4.93 -9.27 9.13
C PHE A 41 -3.79 -8.99 8.15
N TYR A 42 -2.57 -9.44 8.44
CA TYR A 42 -1.42 -9.18 7.56
C TYR A 42 -1.56 -9.85 6.21
N LYS A 43 -2.11 -11.06 6.13
CA LYS A 43 -2.43 -11.70 4.83
C LYS A 43 -3.31 -10.81 3.96
N LYS A 44 -4.38 -10.24 4.54
CA LYS A 44 -5.28 -9.32 3.81
C LYS A 44 -4.60 -8.01 3.45
N LEU A 45 -3.86 -7.41 4.38
CA LEU A 45 -3.15 -6.14 4.18
C LEU A 45 -2.15 -6.26 3.02
N ILE A 46 -1.27 -7.26 3.07
CA ILE A 46 -0.23 -7.50 2.06
C ILE A 46 -0.84 -7.80 0.69
N ASN A 47 -1.80 -8.73 0.62
CA ASN A 47 -2.45 -9.08 -0.66
C ASN A 47 -3.13 -7.86 -1.31
N THR A 48 -3.76 -7.00 -0.49
CA THR A 48 -4.40 -5.78 -0.98
C THR A 48 -3.37 -4.76 -1.46
N ALA A 49 -2.29 -4.59 -0.69
CA ALA A 49 -1.21 -3.67 -1.03
C ALA A 49 -0.51 -4.06 -2.33
N ASP A 50 -0.17 -5.34 -2.50
CA ASP A 50 0.48 -5.88 -3.70
C ASP A 50 -0.39 -5.68 -4.94
N LYS A 51 -1.69 -6.00 -4.86
CA LYS A 51 -2.63 -5.79 -5.97
C LYS A 51 -2.68 -4.32 -6.38
N ARG A 52 -2.78 -3.40 -5.41
CA ARG A 52 -2.86 -1.96 -5.67
C ARG A 52 -1.55 -1.41 -6.22
N TYR A 53 -0.41 -1.88 -5.73
CA TYR A 53 0.89 -1.42 -6.21
C TYR A 53 1.17 -1.88 -7.63
N LYS A 54 0.85 -3.14 -7.98
CA LYS A 54 0.93 -3.64 -9.36
C LYS A 54 0.10 -2.79 -10.34
N ALA A 55 -1.13 -2.45 -9.94
CA ALA A 55 -1.99 -1.59 -10.74
C ALA A 55 -1.41 -0.17 -10.91
N HIS A 56 -0.89 0.41 -9.83
CA HIS A 56 -0.24 1.74 -9.86
C HIS A 56 0.97 1.76 -10.81
N LEU A 57 1.84 0.74 -10.75
CA LEU A 57 2.99 0.62 -11.65
C LEU A 57 2.54 0.51 -13.11
N ALA A 58 1.58 -0.37 -13.41
CA ALA A 58 1.08 -0.54 -14.77
C ALA A 58 0.56 0.77 -15.37
N GLU A 59 -0.11 1.60 -14.57
CA GLU A 59 -0.59 2.91 -14.99
C GLU A 59 0.55 3.91 -15.20
N SER A 60 1.54 3.95 -14.30
CA SER A 60 2.73 4.81 -14.46
C SER A 60 3.51 4.46 -15.73
N TRP A 61 3.62 3.17 -16.08
CA TRP A 61 4.24 2.74 -17.34
C TRP A 61 3.45 3.15 -18.58
N ARG A 62 2.10 3.15 -18.51
CA ARG A 62 1.27 3.64 -19.62
C ARG A 62 1.46 5.14 -19.85
N ARG A 63 1.48 5.93 -18.78
CA ARG A 63 1.69 7.38 -18.87
C ARG A 63 3.04 7.72 -19.49
N ARG A 64 4.12 7.05 -19.07
CA ARG A 64 5.47 7.29 -19.61
C ARG A 64 5.60 6.91 -21.10
N ARG A 65 5.03 5.78 -21.53
CA ARG A 65 5.06 5.40 -22.96
C ARG A 65 4.31 6.36 -23.89
N LYS A 66 3.31 7.09 -23.38
CA LYS A 66 2.57 8.09 -24.17
C LYS A 66 3.31 9.42 -24.28
N SER A 67 4.24 9.72 -23.37
CA SER A 67 5.03 10.96 -23.41
C SER A 67 6.31 10.84 -24.24
N ASP A 68 6.77 9.62 -24.50
CA ASP A 68 8.01 9.34 -25.25
C ASP A 68 7.77 9.09 -26.76
N GLY A 69 6.53 9.27 -27.25
CA GLY A 69 6.10 8.99 -28.62
C GLY A 69 5.40 10.15 -29.30
#